data_AF-S3C1K6-F1
#
_entry.id   AF-S3C1K6-F1
#
_cell.length_a   1.000
_cell.length_b   1.000
_cell.length_c   1.000
_cell.angle_alpha   90.00
_cell.angle_beta   90.00
_cell.angle_gamma   90.00
#
_symmetry.space_group_name_H-M   'P 1'
#
loop_
_entity.id
_entity.type
_entity.pdbx_description
1 polymer ?
#
loop_
_entity_poly.entity_id
_entity_poly.type
_entity_poly.pdbx_seq_one_letter_code
_entity_poly.pdbx_strand_id
1 'polypeptide(L)' 'MTSTSTGPGEPGTLETGAGEVPAPQPSVTAANDAIRNFVAGRTLWSKEALAELDRLRGQWQRAVRAEMVKAA' A
#
# COMPACT_ATOMS: atom_id res chain seq x y z
N MET A 1 17.80 -17.59 49.38
CA MET A 1 16.88 -17.92 48.28
C MET A 1 16.15 -16.64 47.91
N THR A 2 16.47 -16.06 46.77
CA THR A 2 16.02 -14.73 46.32
C THR A 2 14.74 -14.86 45.48
N SER A 3 13.63 -14.30 45.96
CA SER A 3 12.40 -14.17 45.17
C SER A 3 12.36 -12.78 44.54
N THR A 4 12.75 -12.70 43.28
CA THR A 4 12.65 -11.49 42.45
C THR A 4 11.19 -11.31 42.04
N SER A 5 10.65 -10.13 42.35
CA SER A 5 9.30 -9.68 42.03
C SER A 5 9.21 -9.31 40.53
N THR A 6 8.43 -10.10 39.80
CA THR A 6 8.05 -9.87 38.40
C THR A 6 7.16 -8.65 38.30
N GLY A 7 7.65 -7.58 37.66
CA GLY A 7 6.82 -6.46 37.24
C GLY A 7 5.85 -6.86 36.13
N PRO A 8 4.59 -6.40 36.13
CA PRO A 8 3.71 -6.56 34.99
C PRO A 8 4.16 -5.59 33.88
N GLY A 9 4.90 -6.12 32.91
CA GLY A 9 5.07 -5.48 31.61
C GLY A 9 3.71 -5.40 30.94
N GLU A 10 3.38 -4.20 30.46
CA GLU A 10 2.18 -3.91 29.68
C GLU A 10 2.03 -4.93 28.53
N PRO A 11 0.81 -5.45 28.26
CA PRO A 11 0.56 -6.11 27.00
C PRO A 11 0.57 -5.02 25.92
N GLY A 12 1.71 -4.84 25.27
CA GLY A 12 1.77 -4.18 23.98
C GLY A 12 0.90 -4.97 23.02
N THR A 13 -0.35 -4.52 22.92
CA THR A 13 -1.42 -5.01 22.07
C THR A 13 -0.86 -5.39 20.69
N LEU A 14 -0.80 -6.70 20.43
CA LEU A 14 -0.68 -7.25 19.09
C LEU A 14 -2.04 -7.05 18.39
N GLU A 15 -2.36 -5.81 18.05
CA GLU A 15 -3.39 -5.50 17.08
C GLU A 15 -2.74 -4.67 16.00
N THR A 16 -2.00 -5.36 15.12
CA THR A 16 -2.06 -5.03 13.69
C THR A 16 -3.51 -5.24 13.32
N GLY A 17 -4.34 -4.25 13.65
CA GLY A 17 -5.69 -4.16 13.17
C GLY A 17 -5.60 -4.35 11.67
N ALA A 18 -6.26 -5.40 11.19
CA ALA A 18 -6.90 -5.38 9.90
C ALA A 18 -7.87 -4.18 9.94
N GLY A 19 -7.31 -2.97 9.87
CA GLY A 19 -8.03 -1.74 9.69
C GLY A 19 -8.56 -1.83 8.29
N GLU A 20 -9.81 -2.27 8.19
CA GLU A 20 -10.80 -1.88 7.18
C GLU A 20 -10.12 -1.11 6.06
N VAL A 21 -9.57 -1.82 5.07
CA VAL A 21 -8.97 -1.16 3.92
C VAL A 21 -10.14 -0.43 3.28
N PRO A 22 -10.25 0.91 3.39
CA PRO A 22 -11.35 1.60 2.76
C PRO A 22 -11.17 1.30 1.28
N ALA A 23 -12.17 0.67 0.66
CA ALA A 23 -12.14 0.35 -0.76
C ALA A 23 -11.52 1.54 -1.49
N PRO A 24 -10.39 1.33 -2.21
CA PRO A 24 -9.53 2.44 -2.60
C PRO A 24 -10.36 3.38 -3.48
N GLN A 25 -10.67 4.55 -2.93
CA GLN A 25 -10.98 5.68 -3.77
C GLN A 25 -9.80 5.80 -4.75
N PRO A 26 -10.04 5.99 -6.06
CA PRO A 26 -8.99 5.99 -7.07
C PRO A 26 -8.12 7.25 -6.90
N SER A 27 -7.32 7.27 -5.84
CA SER A 27 -6.40 8.34 -5.50
C SER A 27 -5.07 8.08 -6.18
N VAL A 28 -4.37 9.17 -6.49
CA VAL A 28 -3.03 9.13 -7.06
C VAL A 28 -2.10 8.25 -6.24
N THR A 29 -2.22 8.33 -4.91
CA THR A 29 -1.43 7.55 -3.95
C THR A 29 -1.72 6.06 -4.04
N ALA A 30 -2.99 5.65 -4.07
CA ALA A 30 -3.36 4.24 -4.18
C ALA A 30 -2.89 3.61 -5.51
N ALA A 31 -3.03 4.35 -6.61
CA ALA A 31 -2.54 3.90 -7.92
C ALA A 31 -1.01 3.82 -7.97
N ASN A 32 -0.29 4.73 -7.31
CA ASN A 32 1.17 4.69 -7.23
C ASN A 32 1.66 3.51 -6.39
N ASP A 33 0.99 3.23 -5.27
CA ASP A 33 1.32 2.11 -4.39
C ASP A 33 1.13 0.76 -5.10
N ALA A 34 0.03 0.61 -5.85
CA ALA A 34 -0.21 -0.56 -6.69
C ALA A 34 0.90 -0.79 -7.74
N ILE A 35 1.40 0.28 -8.38
CA ILE A 35 2.55 0.20 -9.30
C ILE A 35 3.81 -0.25 -8.56
N ARG A 36 4.10 0.35 -7.39
CA ARG A 36 5.28 0.01 -6.58
C ARG A 36 5.25 -1.44 -6.14
N ASN A 37 4.11 -1.92 -5.63
CA ASN A 37 3.93 -3.31 -5.23
C ASN A 37 4.07 -4.29 -6.41
N PHE A 38 3.55 -3.92 -7.58
CA PHE A 38 3.66 -4.75 -8.79
C PHE A 38 5.08 -4.84 -9.35
N VAL A 39 5.88 -3.78 -9.20
CA VAL A 39 7.29 -3.73 -9.63
C VAL A 39 8.22 -4.36 -8.58
N ALA A 40 7.84 -4.32 -7.30
CA ALA A 40 8.68 -4.77 -6.18
C ALA A 40 9.09 -6.23 -6.34
N GLY A 41 10.40 -6.48 -6.28
CA GLY A 41 10.98 -7.83 -6.36
C GLY A 41 10.92 -8.48 -7.74
N ARG A 42 10.42 -7.80 -8.77
CA ARG A 42 10.32 -8.37 -10.11
C ARG A 42 11.60 -8.14 -10.92
N THR A 43 12.28 -9.22 -11.25
CA THR A 43 13.54 -9.20 -12.01
C THR A 43 13.37 -9.58 -13.48
N LEU A 44 12.25 -10.24 -13.85
CA LEU A 44 11.90 -10.56 -15.23
C LEU A 44 10.62 -9.86 -15.68
N TRP A 45 10.66 -9.31 -16.90
CA TRP A 45 9.59 -8.56 -17.52
C TRP A 45 9.07 -9.29 -18.76
N SER A 46 7.99 -10.04 -18.58
CA SER A 46 7.24 -10.62 -19.69
C SER A 46 6.40 -9.54 -20.40
N LYS A 47 6.03 -9.79 -21.66
CA LYS A 47 5.14 -8.90 -22.42
C LYS A 47 3.81 -8.64 -21.70
N GLU A 48 3.29 -9.64 -21.00
CA GLU A 48 2.08 -9.53 -20.16
C GLU A 48 2.32 -8.65 -18.92
N ALA A 49 3.49 -8.76 -18.30
CA ALA A 49 3.87 -7.92 -17.16
C ALA A 49 3.97 -6.44 -17.56
N LEU A 50 4.46 -6.16 -18.78
CA LEU A 50 4.50 -4.81 -19.32
C LEU A 50 3.09 -4.28 -19.65
N ALA A 51 2.22 -5.12 -20.19
CA ALA A 51 0.82 -4.74 -20.46
C ALA A 51 0.07 -4.41 -19.16
N GLU A 52 0.33 -5.15 -18.09
CA GLU A 52 -0.28 -4.87 -16.79
C GLU A 52 0.30 -3.62 -16.12
N LEU A 53 1.62 -3.38 -16.27
CA LEU A 53 2.23 -2.12 -15.83
C LEU A 53 1.64 -0.91 -16.58
N ASP A 54 1.40 -1.03 -17.88
CA ASP A 54 0.78 0.01 -18.69
C ASP A 54 -0.65 0.33 -18.22
N ARG A 55 -1.45 -0.71 -17.92
CA ARG A 55 -2.77 -0.53 -17.32
C ARG A 55 -2.73 0.19 -15.98
N LEU A 56 -1.80 -0.19 -15.09
CA LEU A 56 -1.63 0.47 -13.79
C LEU A 56 -1.21 1.93 -13.97
N ARG A 57 -0.31 2.22 -14.92
CA ARG A 57 0.07 3.59 -15.29
C ARG A 57 -1.10 4.40 -15.85
N GLY A 58 -1.93 3.82 -16.70
CA GLY A 58 -3.13 4.48 -17.23
C GLY A 58 -4.12 4.87 -16.12
N GLN A 59 -4.28 4.00 -15.12
CA GLN A 59 -5.09 4.30 -13.93
C GLN A 59 -4.49 5.45 -13.09
N TRP A 60 -3.17 5.43 -12.86
CA TRP A 60 -2.48 6.51 -12.17
C TRP A 60 -2.60 7.85 -12.90
N GLN A 61 -2.41 7.89 -14.23
CA GLN A 61 -2.54 9.12 -15.02
C GLN A 61 -3.96 9.71 -14.96
N ARG A 62 -4.99 8.85 -14.96
CA ARG A 62 -6.38 9.30 -14.81
C ARG A 62 -6.64 9.89 -13.43
N ALA A 63 -6.12 9.25 -12.38
CA ALA A 63 -6.20 9.78 -11.02
C ALA A 63 -5.47 11.12 -10.88
N VAL A 64 -4.27 11.26 -11.46
CA VAL A 64 -3.49 12.51 -11.44
C VAL A 64 -4.25 13.63 -12.15
N ARG A 65 -4.82 13.33 -13.32
CA ARG A 65 -5.61 14.33 -14.07
C ARG A 65 -6.86 14.75 -13.28
N ALA A 66 -7.55 13.81 -12.64
CA ALA A 66 -8.71 14.12 -11.81
C ALA A 66 -8.34 15.02 -10.61
N GLU A 67 -7.21 14.75 -9.96
CA GLU A 67 -6.69 15.59 -8.86
C GLU A 67 -6.33 17.00 -9.35
N MET A 68 -5.64 17.12 -10.49
CA MET A 68 -5.27 18.41 -11.08
C MET A 68 -6.49 19.25 -11.49
N VAL A 69 -7.55 18.61 -12.01
CA VAL A 69 -8.81 19.30 -12.35
C VAL A 69 -9.55 19.76 -11.09
N LYS A 70 -9.52 18.98 -10.01
CA LYS A 70 -10.14 19.35 -8.73
C LYS A 70 -9.41 20.51 -8.03
N ALA A 71 -8.11 20.66 -8.28
CA ALA A 71 -7.25 21.68 -7.68
C ALA A 71 -7.22 23.01 -8.46
N ALA A 72 -7.86 23.09 -9.63
CA ALA A 72 -7.96 24.27 -10.49
C ALA A 72 -9.29 25.01 -10.31
#